data_AF-A0A226M7Y9-F1
#
_entry.id   AF-A0A226M7Y9-F1
#
_cell.length_a   1.000
_cell.length_b   1.000
_cell.length_c   1.000
_cell.angle_alpha   90.00
_cell.angle_beta   90.00
_cell.angle_gamma   90.00
#
_symmetry.space_group_name_H-M   'P 1'
#
loop_
_entity.id
_entity.type
_entity.pdbx_description
1 polymer ?
#
loop_
_entity_poly.entity_id
_entity_poly.type
_entity_poly.pdbx_seq_one_letter_code
_entity_poly.pdbx_strand_id
1 'polypeptide(L)' 'VVSQLLAELDGLHSSREVFVIGATNRPDLLDSALLRPGRFDKLVYVGVNEDRDSQLQVLSAITRK' A
#
# COMPACT_ATOMS: atom_id res chain seq x y z
N VAL A 1 -19.51 5.67 -3.50
CA VAL A 1 -18.53 5.41 -2.41
C VAL A 1 -17.10 5.63 -2.89
N VAL A 2 -16.63 4.97 -3.96
CA VAL A 2 -15.28 5.21 -4.53
C VAL A 2 -15.04 6.68 -4.91
N SER A 3 -16.03 7.34 -5.50
CA SER A 3 -15.98 8.77 -5.82
C SER A 3 -15.77 9.68 -4.61
N GLN A 4 -16.34 9.33 -3.45
CA GLN A 4 -16.15 10.10 -2.21
C GLN A 4 -14.72 9.94 -1.71
N LEU A 5 -14.19 8.71 -1.69
CA LEU A 5 -12.81 8.46 -1.28
C LEU A 5 -11.82 9.24 -2.16
N LEU A 6 -12.06 9.30 -3.47
CA LEU A 6 -11.23 10.09 -4.39
C LEU A 6 -11.24 11.59 -4.05
N ALA A 7 -12.42 12.13 -3.74
CA ALA A 7 -12.56 13.54 -3.35
C ALA A 7 -11.82 13.85 -2.04
N GLU A 8 -11.90 12.96 -1.05
CA GLU A 8 -11.16 13.12 0.21
C GLU A 8 -9.65 13.02 -0.02
N LEU A 9 -9.17 12.07 -0.83
CA LEU A 9 -7.74 11.94 -1.16
C LEU A 9 -7.20 13.19 -1.85
N ASP A 10 -7.97 13.75 -2.80
CA ASP A 10 -7.60 15.01 -3.46
C ASP A 10 -7.55 16.18 -2.46
N GLY A 11 -8.47 16.21 -1.48
CA GLY A 11 -8.48 17.19 -0.39
C GLY A 11 -7.27 17.06 0.55
N LEU A 12 -6.85 15.83 0.86
CA LEU A 12 -5.72 15.55 1.76
C LEU A 12 -4.37 16.02 1.19
N HIS A 13 -4.20 16.14 -0.12
CA HIS A 13 -2.95 16.70 -0.70
C HIS A 13 -2.65 18.13 -0.27
N SER A 14 -3.67 18.87 0.18
CA SER A 14 -3.49 20.22 0.71
C SER A 14 -2.98 20.22 2.17
N SER A 15 -3.17 19.11 2.91
CA SER A 15 -2.77 18.94 4.31
C SER A 15 -1.59 17.98 4.43
N ARG A 16 -0.37 18.51 4.65
CA ARG A 16 0.89 17.74 4.75
C ARG A 16 1.01 16.78 5.95
N GLU A 17 -0.04 16.60 6.74
CA GLU A 17 -0.01 15.86 8.01
C GLU A 17 -0.49 14.41 7.91
N VAL A 18 -1.05 14.00 6.76
CA VAL A 18 -1.65 12.67 6.60
C VAL A 18 -0.92 11.85 5.55
N PHE A 19 -0.49 10.65 5.93
CA PHE A 19 0.06 9.64 5.03
C PHE A 19 -0.92 8.48 4.88
N VAL A 20 -1.30 8.15 3.64
CA VAL A 20 -2.30 7.12 3.36
C VAL A 20 -1.61 5.87 2.82
N ILE A 21 -1.88 4.71 3.44
CA ILE A 21 -1.40 3.41 2.99
C ILE A 21 -2.59 2.53 2.65
N GLY A 22 -2.59 1.97 1.44
CA GLY A 22 -3.55 0.97 1.00
C GLY A 22 -2.89 -0.39 0.78
N ALA A 23 -3.62 -1.47 1.04
CA ALA A 23 -3.19 -2.84 0.74
C ALA A 23 -4.31 -3.58 0.02
N THR A 24 -3.97 -4.30 -1.05
CA THR A 24 -4.90 -5.16 -1.79
C THR A 24 -4.20 -6.41 -2.30
N ASN A 25 -4.92 -7.54 -2.28
CA ASN A 25 -4.48 -8.78 -2.91
C ASN A 25 -4.98 -8.90 -4.36
N ARG A 26 -5.79 -7.94 -4.83
CA ARG A 26 -6.36 -7.89 -6.18
C ARG A 26 -6.11 -6.52 -6.82
N PRO A 27 -4.85 -6.19 -7.18
CA PRO A 27 -4.53 -4.91 -7.82
C PRO A 27 -5.19 -4.76 -9.20
N ASP A 28 -5.55 -5.87 -9.85
CA ASP A 28 -6.28 -5.94 -11.12
C ASP A 28 -7.68 -5.32 -11.07
N LEU A 29 -8.32 -5.33 -9.91
CA LEU A 29 -9.66 -4.78 -9.72
C LEU A 29 -9.69 -3.32 -9.27
N LEU A 30 -8.53 -2.69 -9.05
CA LEU A 30 -8.49 -1.31 -8.61
C LEU A 30 -8.93 -0.36 -9.73
N ASP A 31 -9.73 0.63 -9.36
CA ASP A 31 -10.05 1.74 -10.25
C ASP A 31 -8.76 2.51 -10.60
N SER A 32 -8.47 2.62 -11.89
CA SER A 32 -7.33 3.39 -12.41
C SER A 32 -7.27 4.84 -11.91
N ALA A 33 -8.40 5.43 -11.51
CA ALA A 33 -8.45 6.76 -10.93
C ALA A 33 -7.69 6.84 -9.59
N LEU A 34 -7.68 5.76 -8.79
CA LEU A 34 -6.96 5.72 -7.51
C LEU A 34 -5.43 5.70 -7.68
N LEU A 35 -4.94 5.22 -8.83
CA LEU A 35 -3.52 5.04 -9.14
C LEU A 35 -2.87 6.27 -9.81
N ARG A 36 -3.64 7.35 -9.99
CA ARG A 36 -3.11 8.58 -10.59
C ARG A 36 -2.20 9.31 -9.61
N PRO A 37 -1.21 10.07 -10.12
CA PRO A 37 -0.32 10.89 -9.29
C PRO A 37 -1.12 11.77 -8.32
N GLY A 38 -0.60 11.92 -7.10
CA GLY A 38 -1.34 12.49 -5.98
C GLY A 38 -1.82 11.40 -5.05
N ARG A 39 -2.69 10.48 -5.52
CA ARG A 39 -3.46 9.56 -4.67
C ARG A 39 -2.63 8.36 -4.16
N PHE A 40 -2.79 7.18 -4.75
CA PHE A 40 -1.90 6.04 -4.50
C PHE A 40 -0.82 6.00 -5.57
N ASP A 41 0.14 6.92 -5.46
CA ASP A 41 1.21 7.15 -6.43
C ASP A 41 2.37 6.14 -6.31
N LYS A 42 2.62 5.64 -5.10
CA LYS A 42 3.65 4.62 -4.82
C LYS A 42 3.02 3.24 -4.66
N LEU A 43 3.28 2.38 -5.64
CA LEU A 43 2.91 0.97 -5.60
C LEU A 43 4.12 0.13 -5.20
N VAL A 44 3.97 -0.63 -4.12
CA VAL A 44 4.98 -1.57 -3.64
C VAL A 44 4.38 -2.98 -3.70
N TYR A 45 4.96 -3.83 -4.54
CA TYR A 45 4.59 -5.24 -4.56
C TYR A 45 5.31 -5.98 -3.43
N VAL A 46 4.53 -6.68 -2.60
CA VAL A 46 5.05 -7.52 -1.53
C VAL A 46 4.81 -8.97 -1.94
N GLY A 47 5.87 -9.60 -2.43
CA GLY A 47 5.88 -11.00 -2.84
C GLY A 47 6.14 -11.97 -1.68
N VAL A 48 6.17 -13.25 -2.02
CA VAL A 48 6.66 -14.28 -1.11
C VAL A 48 8.18 -14.20 -0.96
N ASN A 49 8.72 -14.65 0.17
CA ASN A 49 10.17 -14.72 0.35
C ASN A 49 10.76 -15.82 -0.55
N GLU A 50 11.68 -15.44 -1.43
CA GLU A 50 12.26 -16.35 -2.43
C GLU A 50 13.51 -17.08 -1.92
N ASP A 51 14.27 -16.46 -1.01
CA ASP A 51 15.52 -17.00 -0.49
C ASP A 51 15.44 -17.43 0.97
N ARG A 52 16.37 -18.32 1.34
CA ARG A 52 16.47 -18.90 2.67
C ARG A 52 16.81 -17.86 3.73
N ASP A 53 17.58 -16.83 3.39
CA ASP A 53 18.02 -15.83 4.36
C ASP A 53 16.84 -14.94 4.77
N SER A 54 16.03 -14.47 3.81
CA SER A 54 14.78 -13.75 4.10
C SER A 54 13.78 -14.58 4.89
N GLN A 55 13.62 -15.88 4.58
CA GLN A 55 12.78 -16.79 5.36
C GLN A 55 13.28 -16.95 6.80
N LEU A 56 14.59 -17.10 7.00
CA LEU A 56 15.21 -17.17 8.33
C LEU A 56 15.05 -15.86 9.10
N GLN A 57 15.11 -14.71 8.44
CA GLN A 57 14.85 -13.41 9.08
C GLN A 57 13.41 -13.31 9.60
N VAL A 58 12.42 -13.71 8.79
CA VAL A 58 11.02 -13.74 9.23
C VAL A 58 10.85 -14.69 10.40
N LEU A 59 11.40 -15.91 10.32
CA LEU A 59 11.33 -16.88 11.42
C LEU A 59 11.97 -16.31 12.69
N SER A 60 13.15 -15.72 12.57
CA SER A 60 13.87 -15.12 13.70
C SER A 60 13.11 -13.96 14.33
N ALA A 61 12.39 -13.17 13.52
CA ALA A 61 11.56 -12.07 14.00
C ALA A 61 10.35 -12.59 14.79
N ILE A 62 9.67 -13.64 14.32
CA ILE A 62 8.48 -14.20 15.00
C ILE A 62 8.82 -15.05 16.22
N THR A 63 10.02 -15.63 16.29
CA THR A 63 10.45 -16.45 17.44
C THR A 63 11.24 -15.64 18.49
N ARG A 64 11.46 -14.34 18.26
CA ARG A 64 12.14 -13.48 19.22
C ARG A 64 11.20 -13.27 20.42
N LYS A 65 11.63 -13.74 21.60
CA LYS A 65 10.95 -13.47 22.88
C LYS A 65 11.16 -12.03 23.31
#